data_AF-A0A6I3EJF8-F1
#
_entry.id   AF-A0A6I3EJF8-F1
#
_cell.length_a   1.000
_cell.length_b   1.000
_cell.length_c   1.000
_cell.angle_alpha   90.00
_cell.angle_beta   90.00
_cell.angle_gamma   90.00
#
_symmetry.space_group_name_H-M   'P 1'
#
loop_
_entity.id
_entity.type
_entity.pdbx_description
1 polymer ?
#
loop_
_entity_poly.entity_id
_entity_poly.type
_entity_poly.pdbx_seq_one_letter_code
_entity_poly.pdbx_strand_id
1 'polypeptide(L)' 'MSEISFNPFDPEFRKDPHPFYDRLRAEQPIHKTPLGFVVLTRYDDVVNTLRNNDFSR' A
#
# COMPACT_ATOMS: atom_id res chain seq x y z
N MET A 1 7.59 -15.83 2.79
CA MET A 1 6.82 -14.88 1.96
C MET A 1 7.79 -13.78 1.59
N SER A 2 8.11 -13.61 0.32
CA SER A 2 9.03 -12.55 -0.12
C SER A 2 8.40 -11.20 0.17
N GLU A 3 9.06 -10.40 1.00
CA GLU A 3 8.61 -9.06 1.38
C GLU A 3 8.71 -8.13 0.16
N ILE A 4 7.57 -7.65 -0.34
CA ILE A 4 7.54 -6.68 -1.44
C ILE A 4 7.92 -5.32 -0.86
N SER A 5 9.17 -4.89 -0.99
CA SER A 5 9.59 -3.59 -0.45
C SER A 5 8.90 -2.43 -1.20
N PHE A 6 7.94 -1.76 -0.55
CA PHE A 6 7.30 -0.56 -1.08
C PHE A 6 8.22 0.66 -0.94
N ASN A 7 8.76 1.15 -2.06
CA ASN A 7 9.55 2.38 -2.10
C ASN A 7 8.92 3.43 -3.03
N PRO A 8 8.15 4.40 -2.51
CA PRO A 8 7.54 5.44 -3.32
C PRO A 8 8.55 6.47 -3.86
N PHE A 9 9.80 6.41 -3.41
CA PHE A 9 10.87 7.30 -3.86
C PHE A 9 11.69 6.73 -5.03
N ASP A 10 11.48 5.46 -5.38
CA ASP A 10 12.17 4.80 -6.49
C ASP A 10 11.81 5.49 -7.84
N PRO A 11 12.80 5.91 -8.65
CA PRO A 11 12.54 6.53 -9.95
C PRO A 11 11.71 5.68 -10.91
N GLU A 12 11.90 4.36 -10.93
CA GLU A 12 11.15 3.46 -11.81
C GLU A 12 9.70 3.31 -11.33
N PHE A 13 9.50 3.26 -10.01
CA PHE A 13 8.15 3.30 -9.42
C PHE A 13 7.43 4.62 -9.77
N ARG A 14 8.14 5.75 -9.70
CA ARG A 14 7.56 7.07 -10.02
C ARG A 14 7.19 7.23 -11.49
N LYS A 15 7.92 6.56 -12.38
CA LYS A 15 7.68 6.59 -13.82
C LYS A 15 6.41 5.85 -14.19
N ASP A 16 6.18 4.68 -13.60
CA ASP A 16 4.96 3.90 -13.80
C ASP A 16 4.55 3.11 -12.54
N PRO A 17 3.75 3.73 -11.65
CA PRO A 17 3.41 3.11 -10.36
C PRO A 17 2.27 2.08 -10.46
N HIS A 18 1.47 2.09 -11.53
CA HIS A 18 0.22 1.32 -11.60
C HIS A 18 0.46 -0.20 -11.65
N PRO A 19 1.40 -0.73 -12.45
CA PRO A 19 1.72 -2.16 -12.45
C PRO A 19 2.19 -2.65 -11.07
N PHE A 20 2.91 -1.80 -10.34
CA PHE A 20 3.33 -2.12 -8.98
C PHE A 20 2.12 -2.22 -8.03
N TYR A 21 1.20 -1.27 -8.10
CA TYR A 21 -0.03 -1.33 -7.29
C TYR A 21 -0.92 -2.52 -7.64
N ASP A 22 -0.99 -2.92 -8.92
CA ASP A 22 -1.74 -4.10 -9.34
C ASP A 22 -1.16 -5.38 -8.72
N ARG A 23 0.17 -5.53 -8.79
CA ARG A 23 0.86 -6.66 -8.16
C ARG A 23 0.70 -6.65 -6.64
N LEU A 24 0.85 -5.49 -6.01
CA LEU A 24 0.72 -5.34 -4.56
C LEU A 24 -0.70 -5.68 -4.10
N ARG A 25 -1.75 -5.26 -4.82
CA ARG A 25 -3.15 -5.63 -4.53
C ARG A 25 -3.41 -7.13 -4.61
N ALA A 26 -2.77 -7.82 -5.54
CA ALA A 26 -2.95 -9.24 -5.77
C ALA A 26 -2.20 -10.10 -4.73
N GLU A 27 -0.96 -9.75 -4.42
CA GLU A 27 -0.09 -10.55 -3.56
C GLU A 27 -0.18 -10.16 -2.08
N GLN A 28 -0.22 -8.85 -1.77
CA GLN A 28 -0.18 -8.35 -0.40
C GLN A 28 -0.93 -7.00 -0.29
N PRO A 29 -2.27 -7.01 -0.28
CA PRO A 29 -3.09 -5.80 -0.38
C PRO A 29 -2.93 -4.85 0.81
N ILE A 30 -2.58 -5.40 1.98
CA ILE A 30 -2.23 -4.68 3.20
C ILE A 30 -0.74 -4.93 3.44
N HIS A 31 0.08 -3.92 3.14
CA HIS A 31 1.53 -4.04 3.18
C HIS A 31 2.11 -3.24 4.35
N LYS A 32 2.85 -3.92 5.23
CA LYS A 32 3.60 -3.27 6.31
C LYS A 32 4.99 -2.94 5.79
N THR A 33 5.34 -1.65 5.82
CA THR A 33 6.68 -1.22 5.42
C THR A 33 7.66 -1.38 6.58
N PRO A 34 8.97 -1.55 6.30
CA PRO A 34 10.00 -1.54 7.34
C PRO A 34 10.07 -0.24 8.15
N LEU A 35 9.54 0.86 7.62
CA LEU A 35 9.44 2.15 8.31
C LEU A 35 8.28 2.21 9.33
N GLY A 36 7.48 1.14 9.45
CA GLY A 36 6.43 1.01 10.47
C GLY A 36 5.05 1.51 10.05
N PHE A 37 4.89 2.08 8.85
CA PHE A 37 3.58 2.46 8.33
C PHE A 37 2.96 1.37 7.45
N VAL A 38 1.63 1.36 7.43
CA VAL A 38 0.80 0.43 6.66
C VAL A 38 0.35 1.09 5.37
N VAL A 39 0.51 0.38 4.26
CA VAL A 39 0.03 0.78 2.93
C VAL A 39 -1.20 -0.06 2.59
N LEU A 40 -2.31 0.61 2.34
CA LEU A 40 -3.56 0.01 1.88
C LEU A 40 -3.70 0.25 0.39
N THR A 41 -4.00 -0.80 -0.37
CA THR A 41 -4.06 -0.72 -1.83
C THR A 41 -5.42 -1.06 -2.42
N ARG A 42 -6.28 -1.76 -1.68
CA ARG A 42 -7.66 -2.03 -2.11
C ARG A 42 -8.54 -0.82 -1.80
N TYR A 43 -9.45 -0.52 -2.72
CA TYR A 43 -10.38 0.59 -2.59
C TYR A 43 -11.21 0.49 -1.30
N ASP A 44 -11.77 -0.68 -1.02
CA ASP A 44 -12.63 -0.89 0.14
C ASP A 44 -11.90 -0.62 1.46
N ASP A 45 -10.64 -1.08 1.57
CA ASP A 45 -9.80 -0.86 2.75
C ASP A 45 -9.53 0.64 2.95
N VAL A 46 -9.15 1.34 1.88
CA VAL A 46 -8.88 2.78 1.89
C VAL A 46 -10.12 3.57 2.30
N VAL A 47 -11.27 3.27 1.68
CA VAL A 47 -12.53 3.96 1.95
C VAL A 47 -12.98 3.73 3.39
N ASN A 48 -12.92 2.48 3.87
CA ASN A 48 -13.31 2.14 5.22
C ASN A 48 -12.42 2.85 6.26
N THR A 49 -11.10 2.84 6.04
CA THR A 49 -10.15 3.51 6.94
C THR A 49 -10.32 5.03 6.97
N LEU A 50 -10.53 5.67 5.82
CA LEU A 50 -10.67 7.13 5.75
C LEU A 50 -12.03 7.65 6.21
N ARG A 51 -13.07 6.81 6.19
CA ARG A 51 -14.44 7.21 6.58
C ARG A 51 -14.80 6.90 8.03
N ASN A 52 -14.10 5.97 8.67
CA ASN A 52 -14.37 5.59 10.05
C ASN A 52 -13.40 6.28 11.01
N ASN A 53 -13.91 6.72 12.16
CA ASN A 53 -13.12 7.40 13.20
C ASN A 53 -12.30 6.40 14.06
N ASP A 54 -12.38 5.10 13.76
CA ASP A 54 -11.69 4.03 14.49
C ASP A 54 -10.16 4.14 14.39
N PHE A 55 -9.66 4.85 13.37
CA PHE A 55 -8.23 4.98 13.06
C PHE A 55 -7.65 6.36 13.39
N SER A 56 -8.39 7.21 14.11
CA SER A 56 -8.04 8.61 14.37
C SER A 56 -7.38 8.86 15.73
N ARG A 57 -7.00 7.81 16.47
CA ARG A 57 -6.46 7.90 17.84
C ARG A 57 -4.97 7.64 17.93
#